data_AF-G8S823-F1
#
_entry.id   AF-G8S823-F1
#
_cell.length_a   1.000
_cell.length_b   1.000
_cell.length_c   1.000
_cell.angle_alpha   90.00
_cell.angle_beta   90.00
_cell.angle_gamma   90.00
#
_symmetry.space_group_name_H-M   'P 1'
#
loop_
_entity.id
_entity.type
_entity.pdbx_description
1 polymer ?
#
loop_
_entity_poly.entity_id
_entity_poly.type
_entity_poly.pdbx_seq_one_letter_code
_entity_poly.pdbx_strand_id
1 'polypeptide(L)'
;MPAQGLFAPGQAFPTSGLQGTSGSQGLQQGAGDASGRRLAAPQLTSAPLAGPQGRLPAAAQAAQTWENDSPPDDSPDEDDDARTGPSGKTSPLHIGWHAISRKTLRRVTVAPSAGAGLVLGRDRQHAPVPLHLFAPEPVRIALVGGVWAAQLLIFRAFALGARVVVVTTEPRAWAGFGERATGQYNRLTVHSSDQGVALAGSAQMPTLAVYDLGMSGPATTPPLGPWRTQLTILRQLDRPGLAALQDAQLTLLQRLGGDEAAMAASALKLRPHSSQFLQFMADDMLALIGAGTDRYLFLSQTPTEQQFVGLPRR
;
A
#
# COMPACT_ATOMS: atom_id res chain seq x y z
N MET A 1 -21.55 -67.28 39.47
CA MET A 1 -21.62 -67.13 40.94
C MET A 1 -20.40 -66.34 41.38
N PRO A 2 -20.54 -65.31 42.23
CA PRO A 2 -21.20 -64.00 41.98
C PRO A 2 -20.24 -62.83 42.40
N ALA A 3 -20.52 -61.54 42.55
CA ALA A 3 -21.75 -60.76 42.77
C ALA A 3 -21.48 -59.23 42.76
N GLN A 4 -22.53 -58.45 42.48
CA GLN A 4 -22.94 -57.14 43.09
C GLN A 4 -22.19 -55.85 42.68
N GLY A 5 -22.84 -54.68 42.45
CA GLY A 5 -24.24 -54.22 42.61
C GLY A 5 -24.44 -52.91 41.78
N LEU A 6 -25.59 -52.63 41.15
CA LEU A 6 -26.92 -52.20 41.61
C LEU A 6 -27.14 -50.67 41.78
N PHE A 7 -28.22 -50.21 41.11
CA PHE A 7 -29.10 -49.04 41.30
C PHE A 7 -28.82 -47.65 40.66
N ALA A 8 -29.79 -47.26 39.82
CA ALA A 8 -30.20 -45.90 39.41
C ALA A 8 -31.53 -45.54 40.15
N PRO A 9 -32.38 -44.55 39.75
CA PRO A 9 -32.24 -43.15 39.28
C PRO A 9 -33.13 -42.16 40.12
N GLY A 10 -33.19 -40.85 39.79
CA GLY A 10 -34.39 -40.05 40.10
C GLY A 10 -34.30 -38.52 40.28
N GLN A 11 -35.05 -37.82 39.41
CA GLN A 11 -36.04 -36.75 39.72
C GLN A 11 -35.62 -35.26 39.93
N ALA A 12 -36.07 -34.44 38.97
CA ALA A 12 -37.02 -33.32 39.07
C ALA A 12 -36.68 -31.96 39.73
N PHE A 13 -37.06 -30.90 38.98
CA PHE A 13 -37.17 -29.46 39.32
C PHE A 13 -38.21 -29.19 40.44
N PRO A 14 -38.26 -27.96 41.02
CA PRO A 14 -39.17 -26.95 40.45
C PRO A 14 -38.69 -25.48 40.50
N THR A 15 -39.40 -24.69 39.71
CA THR A 15 -39.50 -23.22 39.59
C THR A 15 -40.15 -22.52 40.80
N SER A 16 -39.74 -21.27 41.07
CA SER A 16 -40.54 -20.14 41.61
C SER A 16 -39.63 -18.88 41.55
N GLY A 17 -40.00 -17.68 41.12
CA GLY A 17 -41.30 -17.03 40.99
C GLY A 17 -41.39 -15.82 41.96
N LEU A 18 -41.81 -14.65 41.44
CA LEU A 18 -42.22 -13.37 42.09
C LEU A 18 -41.15 -12.24 42.09
N GLN A 19 -41.30 -11.13 41.34
CA GLN A 19 -42.28 -10.00 41.38
C GLN A 19 -42.17 -9.06 42.59
N GLY A 20 -42.12 -7.74 42.31
CA GLY A 20 -42.39 -6.63 43.24
C GLY A 20 -41.44 -5.43 43.02
N THR A 21 -41.65 -4.55 42.03
CA THR A 21 -42.46 -3.31 42.07
C THR A 21 -42.02 -2.20 43.04
N SER A 22 -41.70 -1.05 42.42
CA SER A 22 -42.06 0.32 42.82
C SER A 22 -41.36 0.98 44.01
N GLY A 23 -40.92 2.24 43.81
CA GLY A 23 -40.75 3.17 44.92
C GLY A 23 -39.72 4.28 44.72
N SER A 24 -40.17 5.37 44.11
CA SER A 24 -39.56 6.69 43.92
C SER A 24 -39.18 7.47 45.19
N GLN A 25 -38.47 8.59 44.96
CA GLN A 25 -38.13 9.75 45.84
C GLN A 25 -36.72 9.67 46.44
N GLY A 26 -35.85 10.69 46.43
CA GLY A 26 -35.96 12.12 46.16
C GLY A 26 -34.82 12.82 46.94
N LEU A 27 -34.49 14.06 46.59
CA LEU A 27 -33.44 14.97 47.14
C LEU A 27 -32.10 14.89 46.38
N GLN A 28 -31.68 15.80 45.48
CA GLN A 28 -31.75 17.27 45.37
C GLN A 28 -30.60 18.01 46.07
N GLN A 29 -29.88 18.79 45.23
CA GLN A 29 -29.10 20.04 45.47
C GLN A 29 -27.58 20.03 45.71
N GLY A 30 -26.93 20.99 45.00
CA GLY A 30 -25.56 21.47 45.15
C GLY A 30 -24.76 21.45 43.83
N ALA A 31 -25.10 22.23 42.79
CA ALA A 31 -24.78 23.66 42.60
C ALA A 31 -23.29 24.00 42.83
N GLY A 32 -22.54 24.13 41.73
CA GLY A 32 -21.17 24.65 41.70
C GLY A 32 -20.81 25.08 40.27
N ASP A 33 -20.83 26.39 40.04
CA ASP A 33 -20.57 27.08 38.78
C ASP A 33 -19.19 26.76 38.20
N ALA A 34 -19.14 26.49 36.89
CA ALA A 34 -17.93 26.66 36.08
C ALA A 34 -18.32 27.13 34.67
N SER A 35 -18.33 28.45 34.51
CA SER A 35 -18.42 29.14 33.22
C SER A 35 -17.16 28.88 32.41
N GLY A 36 -17.29 28.30 31.21
CA GLY A 36 -16.16 27.95 30.35
C GLY A 36 -16.56 27.79 28.88
N ARG A 37 -16.97 28.90 28.26
CA ARG A 37 -16.89 29.23 26.82
C ARG A 37 -16.98 28.04 25.84
N ARG A 38 -18.21 27.67 25.49
CA ARG A 38 -18.49 26.78 24.34
C ARG A 38 -18.22 27.56 23.04
N LEU A 39 -17.15 27.21 22.32
CA LEU A 39 -16.88 27.75 20.98
C LEU A 39 -17.96 27.25 20.01
N ALA A 40 -18.69 28.18 19.43
CA ALA A 40 -19.72 27.91 18.43
C ALA A 40 -19.11 27.35 17.14
N ALA A 41 -19.76 26.34 16.56
CA ALA A 41 -19.42 25.79 15.25
C ALA A 41 -19.56 26.87 14.16
N PRO A 42 -18.68 26.91 13.14
CA PRO A 42 -18.77 27.89 12.07
C PRO A 42 -20.04 27.65 11.25
N GLN A 43 -20.89 28.67 11.18
CA GLN A 43 -22.06 28.72 10.31
C GLN A 43 -21.59 28.82 8.85
N LEU A 44 -21.92 27.81 8.04
CA LEU A 44 -21.77 27.84 6.59
C LEU A 44 -22.78 28.85 6.03
N THR A 45 -22.30 30.03 5.63
CA THR A 45 -23.11 30.97 4.84
C THR A 45 -23.27 30.44 3.42
N SER A 46 -24.45 29.90 3.11
CA SER A 46 -24.85 29.62 1.72
C SER A 46 -25.22 30.93 1.03
N ALA A 47 -24.23 31.60 0.43
CA ALA A 47 -24.50 32.67 -0.52
C ALA A 47 -25.09 32.08 -1.80
N PRO A 48 -26.25 32.56 -2.31
CA PRO A 48 -26.79 32.08 -3.57
C PRO A 48 -25.90 32.52 -4.73
N LEU A 49 -25.59 31.56 -5.61
CA LEU A 49 -24.92 31.78 -6.89
C LEU A 49 -25.83 32.68 -7.75
N ALA A 50 -25.30 33.85 -8.15
CA ALA A 50 -26.02 34.78 -9.03
C ALA A 50 -26.38 34.09 -10.35
N GLY A 51 -27.67 34.03 -10.67
CA GLY A 51 -28.16 33.49 -11.93
C GLY A 51 -27.79 34.39 -13.11
N PRO A 52 -27.58 33.84 -14.32
CA PRO A 52 -27.30 34.64 -15.50
C PRO A 52 -28.60 35.30 -15.97
N GLN A 53 -28.76 36.59 -15.67
CA GLN A 53 -29.78 37.42 -16.30
C GLN A 53 -29.29 37.85 -17.68
N GLY A 54 -29.98 37.37 -18.71
CA GLY A 54 -29.74 37.78 -20.09
C GLY A 54 -30.03 39.27 -20.29
N ARG A 55 -29.12 39.93 -20.98
CA ARG A 55 -29.40 41.15 -21.74
C ARG A 55 -28.54 41.14 -23.00
N LEU A 56 -29.19 40.85 -24.12
CA LEU A 56 -28.65 41.03 -25.46
C LEU A 56 -28.45 42.52 -25.73
N PRO A 57 -27.26 43.00 -26.14
CA PRO A 57 -27.11 44.22 -26.90
C PRO A 57 -27.00 43.91 -28.40
N ALA A 58 -27.63 44.79 -29.17
CA ALA A 58 -27.78 44.73 -30.60
C ALA A 58 -26.45 44.68 -31.38
N ALA A 59 -26.53 44.05 -32.54
CA ALA A 59 -25.47 43.90 -33.53
C ALA A 59 -24.83 45.25 -33.91
N ALA A 60 -23.52 45.35 -33.69
CA ALA A 60 -22.64 46.24 -34.43
C ALA A 60 -21.50 45.38 -34.98
N GLN A 61 -21.44 45.33 -36.31
CA GLN A 61 -20.49 44.59 -37.11
C GLN A 61 -19.07 45.06 -36.80
N ALA A 62 -18.23 44.15 -36.30
CA ALA A 62 -16.79 44.20 -36.46
C ALA A 62 -16.36 42.78 -36.83
N ALA A 63 -16.09 42.57 -38.11
CA ALA A 63 -15.48 41.36 -38.62
C ALA A 63 -14.11 41.18 -37.95
N GLN A 64 -14.07 40.37 -36.90
CA GLN A 64 -12.84 39.75 -36.41
C GLN A 64 -12.86 38.33 -36.95
N THR A 65 -12.09 38.16 -38.02
CA THR A 65 -11.65 36.87 -38.54
C THR A 65 -11.10 36.07 -37.36
N TRP A 66 -11.85 35.05 -36.93
CA TRP A 66 -11.30 33.96 -36.16
C TRP A 66 -10.40 33.21 -37.11
N GLU A 67 -9.13 33.62 -37.13
CA GLU A 67 -8.09 32.92 -37.88
C GLU A 67 -8.10 31.48 -37.38
N ASN A 68 -8.40 30.60 -38.31
CA ASN A 68 -8.50 29.16 -38.14
C ASN A 68 -7.18 28.66 -37.53
N ASP A 69 -7.16 28.30 -36.24
CA ASP A 69 -6.00 27.69 -35.59
C ASP A 69 -5.96 26.20 -35.98
N SER A 70 -5.83 25.97 -37.27
CA SER A 70 -5.59 24.68 -37.88
C SER A 70 -4.14 24.27 -37.62
N PRO A 71 -3.85 23.00 -37.32
CA PRO A 71 -2.48 22.54 -37.15
C PRO A 71 -1.69 22.83 -38.43
N PRO A 72 -0.46 23.37 -38.34
CA PRO A 72 0.34 23.64 -39.53
C PRO A 72 0.67 22.33 -40.25
N ASP A 73 0.61 22.39 -41.58
CA ASP A 73 0.98 21.31 -42.50
C ASP A 73 2.49 21.02 -42.37
N ASP A 74 2.85 19.73 -42.29
CA ASP A 74 4.22 19.24 -42.08
C ASP A 74 5.14 19.75 -43.20
N SER A 75 5.96 20.76 -42.92
CA SER A 75 7.01 21.24 -43.81
C SER A 75 8.30 20.42 -43.58
N PRO A 76 9.05 20.03 -44.63
CA PRO A 76 10.22 19.17 -44.49
C PRO A 76 11.45 19.93 -44.00
N ASP A 77 11.98 19.47 -42.86
CA ASP A 77 13.36 19.51 -42.35
C ASP A 77 14.33 20.52 -43.00
N GLU A 78 14.48 21.72 -42.40
CA GLU A 78 15.71 22.50 -42.47
C GLU A 78 16.54 22.27 -41.18
N ASP A 79 17.76 21.77 -41.35
CA ASP A 79 18.78 21.63 -40.31
C ASP A 79 19.16 23.01 -39.73
N ASP A 80 18.62 23.37 -38.56
CA ASP A 80 19.08 24.53 -37.77
C ASP A 80 20.02 24.04 -36.65
N ASP A 81 21.18 23.52 -37.07
CA ASP A 81 22.27 23.08 -36.19
C ASP A 81 23.16 24.28 -35.82
N ALA A 82 22.58 25.34 -35.23
CA ALA A 82 23.35 26.54 -34.87
C ALA A 82 22.68 27.47 -33.85
N ARG A 83 22.38 27.03 -32.61
CA ARG A 83 22.16 27.98 -31.48
C ARG A 83 22.80 27.55 -30.15
N THR A 84 24.08 27.90 -30.03
CA THR A 84 24.73 28.63 -28.92
C THR A 84 24.10 28.62 -27.51
N GLY A 85 24.81 27.98 -26.55
CA GLY A 85 25.17 28.49 -25.21
C GLY A 85 24.06 28.85 -24.18
N PRO A 86 24.29 28.66 -22.86
CA PRO A 86 23.27 28.90 -21.83
C PRO A 86 23.15 30.40 -21.55
N SER A 87 22.39 31.12 -22.39
CA SER A 87 21.95 32.48 -22.10
C SER A 87 20.77 32.41 -21.13
N GLY A 88 21.00 32.89 -19.91
CA GLY A 88 20.03 32.96 -18.81
C GLY A 88 18.90 33.96 -19.05
N LYS A 89 18.05 33.68 -20.04
CA LYS A 89 16.75 34.30 -20.22
C LYS A 89 15.73 33.18 -20.33
N THR A 90 15.05 32.86 -19.24
CA THR A 90 13.89 31.98 -19.31
C THR A 90 12.85 32.67 -20.16
N SER A 91 12.62 32.15 -21.36
CA SER A 91 11.56 32.63 -22.24
C SER A 91 10.23 32.68 -21.48
N PRO A 92 9.39 33.71 -21.67
CA PRO A 92 8.08 33.76 -21.03
C PRO A 92 7.33 32.46 -21.37
N LEU A 93 6.80 31.80 -20.33
CA LEU A 93 6.08 30.53 -20.50
C LEU A 93 4.91 30.76 -21.45
N HIS A 94 5.06 30.26 -22.68
CA HIS A 94 3.99 30.31 -23.66
C HIS A 94 2.99 29.23 -23.30
N ILE A 95 1.93 29.63 -22.60
CA ILE A 95 0.79 28.77 -22.27
C ILE A 95 -0.05 28.68 -23.54
N GLY A 96 0.23 27.65 -24.34
CA GLY A 96 -0.40 27.33 -25.62
C GLY A 96 -0.22 25.84 -25.95
N TRP A 97 -0.67 25.42 -27.13
CA TRP A 97 -0.51 24.03 -27.59
C TRP A 97 0.94 23.78 -28.03
N HIS A 98 1.61 22.88 -27.33
CA HIS A 98 2.92 22.39 -27.71
C HIS A 98 2.73 21.10 -28.52
N ALA A 99 2.75 21.23 -29.84
CA ALA A 99 2.73 20.08 -30.74
C ALA A 99 4.15 19.57 -30.97
N ILE A 100 4.30 18.25 -30.97
CA ILE A 100 5.56 17.55 -31.24
C ILE A 100 5.33 16.66 -32.46
N SER A 101 6.20 16.75 -33.46
CA SER A 101 6.09 15.93 -34.67
C SER A 101 6.21 14.43 -34.33
N ARG A 102 5.56 13.55 -35.09
CA ARG A 102 5.60 12.10 -34.84
C ARG A 102 7.02 11.52 -34.88
N LYS A 103 7.88 12.08 -35.74
CA LYS A 103 9.30 11.71 -35.85
C LYS A 103 10.06 12.07 -34.57
N THR A 104 9.78 13.23 -33.98
CA THR A 104 10.35 13.66 -32.70
C THR A 104 9.76 12.87 -31.52
N LEU A 105 8.46 12.54 -31.56
CA LEU A 105 7.83 11.68 -30.54
C LEU A 105 8.48 10.29 -30.54
N ARG A 106 8.80 9.74 -31.71
CA ARG A 106 9.56 8.48 -31.81
C ARG A 106 10.99 8.56 -31.26
N ARG A 107 11.55 9.76 -31.12
CA ARG A 107 12.85 9.99 -30.46
C ARG A 107 12.70 10.19 -28.96
N VAL A 108 11.50 10.52 -28.47
CA VAL A 108 11.17 10.47 -27.05
C VAL A 108 11.13 9.01 -26.63
N THR A 109 12.29 8.51 -26.24
CA THR A 109 12.36 7.30 -25.45
C THR A 109 11.90 7.67 -24.06
N VAL A 110 10.65 7.33 -23.74
CA VAL A 110 10.28 7.07 -22.36
C VAL A 110 11.09 5.84 -21.97
N ALA A 111 12.31 6.05 -21.47
CA ALA A 111 12.94 5.02 -20.68
C ALA A 111 11.89 4.65 -19.63
N PRO A 112 11.47 3.37 -19.50
CA PRO A 112 10.63 2.98 -18.38
C PRO A 112 11.34 3.57 -17.17
N SER A 113 10.66 4.44 -16.43
CA SER A 113 11.33 5.26 -15.44
C SER A 113 12.21 4.35 -14.59
N ALA A 114 13.53 4.46 -14.72
CA ALA A 114 14.48 3.73 -13.89
C ALA A 114 14.41 4.23 -12.41
N GLY A 115 13.36 4.97 -12.06
CA GLY A 115 13.11 5.65 -10.80
C GLY A 115 11.68 5.50 -10.26
N ALA A 116 10.85 4.59 -10.77
CA ALA A 116 9.63 4.16 -10.06
C ALA A 116 9.89 2.94 -9.15
N GLY A 117 11.16 2.71 -8.80
CA GLY A 117 11.55 1.72 -7.80
C GLY A 117 11.33 2.27 -6.39
N LEU A 118 10.69 1.48 -5.56
CA LEU A 118 10.60 1.76 -4.15
C LEU A 118 11.97 1.60 -3.51
N VAL A 119 12.56 2.64 -2.92
CA VAL A 119 13.81 2.45 -2.16
C VAL A 119 13.50 1.65 -0.90
N LEU A 120 14.01 0.42 -0.83
CA LEU A 120 13.80 -0.47 0.30
C LEU A 120 14.76 -0.18 1.46
N GLY A 121 15.92 0.38 1.18
CA GLY A 121 16.89 0.72 2.20
C GLY A 121 18.25 1.01 1.59
N ARG A 122 19.30 0.77 2.36
CA ARG A 122 20.68 0.96 1.94
C ARG A 122 21.50 -0.30 2.17
N ASP A 123 22.38 -0.63 1.24
CA ASP A 123 23.33 -1.71 1.43
C ASP A 123 24.49 -1.31 2.36
N ARG A 124 25.47 -2.21 2.51
CA ARG A 124 26.65 -2.00 3.37
C ARG A 124 27.54 -0.84 2.91
N GLN A 125 27.43 -0.43 1.65
CA GLN A 125 28.14 0.71 1.07
C GLN A 125 27.30 2.00 1.14
N HIS A 126 26.18 1.98 1.87
CA HIS A 126 25.20 3.05 1.95
C HIS A 126 24.52 3.38 0.61
N ALA A 127 24.63 2.53 -0.40
CA ALA A 127 23.96 2.73 -1.68
C ALA A 127 22.48 2.33 -1.56
N PRO A 128 21.55 3.09 -2.17
CA PRO A 128 20.13 2.77 -2.12
C PRO A 128 19.86 1.45 -2.84
N VAL A 129 19.00 0.63 -2.25
CA VAL A 129 18.53 -0.64 -2.83
C VAL A 129 17.10 -0.46 -3.33
N PRO A 130 16.88 -0.24 -4.64
CA PRO A 130 15.54 -0.11 -5.20
C PRO A 130 14.86 -1.48 -5.31
N LEU A 131 13.54 -1.47 -5.15
CA LEU A 131 12.63 -2.58 -5.30
C LEU A 131 11.55 -2.20 -6.32
N HIS A 132 11.53 -2.90 -7.46
CA HIS A 132 10.48 -2.70 -8.46
C HIS A 132 9.24 -3.49 -8.07
N LEU A 133 8.32 -2.82 -7.36
CA LEU A 133 7.04 -3.43 -7.01
C LEU A 133 6.10 -3.47 -8.21
N PHE A 134 5.98 -2.36 -8.94
CA PHE A 134 4.94 -2.16 -9.95
C PHE A 134 5.55 -1.98 -11.33
N ALA A 135 5.19 -2.88 -12.25
CA ALA A 135 5.62 -2.88 -13.64
C ALA A 135 4.49 -3.40 -14.54
N PRO A 136 4.58 -3.24 -15.89
CA PRO A 136 3.67 -3.89 -16.82
C PRO A 136 3.62 -5.41 -16.61
N GLU A 137 4.73 -6.04 -16.27
CA GLU A 137 4.79 -7.44 -15.87
C GLU A 137 4.41 -7.60 -14.39
N PRO A 138 3.55 -8.59 -14.05
CA PRO A 138 3.17 -8.83 -12.67
C PRO A 138 4.34 -9.40 -11.85
N VAL A 139 4.44 -8.92 -10.60
CA VAL A 139 5.52 -9.31 -9.68
C VAL A 139 4.96 -10.10 -8.50
N ARG A 140 5.59 -11.25 -8.19
CA ARG A 140 5.28 -12.07 -7.02
C ARG A 140 6.43 -11.99 -6.02
N ILE A 141 6.11 -11.57 -4.80
CA ILE A 141 7.07 -11.38 -3.72
C ILE A 141 6.65 -12.25 -2.53
N ALA A 142 7.61 -12.97 -1.95
CA ALA A 142 7.45 -13.60 -0.65
C ALA A 142 8.22 -12.78 0.40
N LEU A 143 7.62 -12.53 1.55
CA LEU A 143 8.27 -11.96 2.72
C LEU A 143 8.25 -12.99 3.85
N VAL A 144 9.43 -13.44 4.27
CA VAL A 144 9.59 -14.26 5.47
C VAL A 144 10.00 -13.37 6.63
N GLY A 145 9.07 -13.16 7.56
CA GLY A 145 9.26 -12.26 8.69
C GLY A 145 7.95 -11.71 9.24
N GLY A 146 8.06 -10.73 10.12
CA GLY A 146 6.94 -10.14 10.81
C GLY A 146 6.09 -9.19 9.95
N VAL A 147 4.85 -8.98 10.41
CA VAL A 147 3.90 -8.01 9.82
C VAL A 147 4.47 -6.60 9.76
N TRP A 148 5.41 -6.26 10.64
CA TRP A 148 6.10 -4.96 10.63
C TRP A 148 6.79 -4.66 9.30
N ALA A 149 7.57 -5.60 8.76
CA ALA A 149 8.28 -5.40 7.50
C ALA A 149 7.29 -5.23 6.33
N ALA A 150 6.17 -5.97 6.37
CA ALA A 150 5.09 -5.81 5.40
C ALA A 150 4.40 -4.43 5.50
N GLN A 151 4.11 -3.97 6.71
CA GLN A 151 3.55 -2.65 6.96
C GLN A 151 4.48 -1.55 6.44
N LEU A 152 5.79 -1.66 6.66
CA LEU A 152 6.76 -0.72 6.11
C LEU A 152 6.75 -0.70 4.57
N LEU A 153 6.75 -1.87 3.94
CA LEU A 153 6.63 -2.00 2.48
C LEU A 153 5.36 -1.37 1.95
N ILE A 154 4.22 -1.62 2.61
CA ILE A 154 2.92 -1.05 2.24
C ILE A 154 2.91 0.46 2.41
N PHE A 155 3.44 0.97 3.53
CA PHE A 155 3.55 2.40 3.78
C PHE A 155 4.31 3.09 2.65
N ARG A 156 5.43 2.50 2.27
CA ARG A 156 6.24 2.96 1.14
C ARG A 156 5.52 2.81 -0.20
N ALA A 157 4.78 1.72 -0.42
CA ALA A 157 3.96 1.56 -1.62
C ALA A 157 2.85 2.61 -1.73
N PHE A 158 2.31 3.13 -0.62
CA PHE A 158 1.35 4.25 -0.68
C PHE A 158 1.96 5.52 -1.28
N ALA A 159 3.25 5.76 -1.04
CA ALA A 159 3.98 6.88 -1.66
C ALA A 159 4.06 6.74 -3.19
N LEU A 160 3.95 5.51 -3.71
CA LEU A 160 3.86 5.22 -5.15
C LEU A 160 2.41 5.27 -5.69
N GLY A 161 1.44 5.73 -4.90
CA GLY A 161 0.04 5.79 -5.32
C GLY A 161 -0.70 4.44 -5.24
N ALA A 162 -0.10 3.41 -4.63
CA ALA A 162 -0.69 2.08 -4.61
C ALA A 162 -2.01 2.01 -3.82
N ARG A 163 -2.93 1.18 -4.31
CA ARG A 163 -4.07 0.65 -3.55
C ARG A 163 -3.73 -0.73 -3.03
N VAL A 164 -4.11 -1.01 -1.81
CA VAL A 164 -3.70 -2.23 -1.11
C VAL A 164 -4.92 -3.04 -0.72
N VAL A 165 -4.89 -4.32 -1.01
CA VAL A 165 -5.88 -5.30 -0.53
C VAL A 165 -5.13 -6.28 0.33
N VAL A 166 -5.51 -6.38 1.60
CA VAL A 166 -4.93 -7.35 2.53
C VAL A 166 -5.94 -8.46 2.74
N VAL A 167 -5.54 -9.69 2.44
CA VAL A 167 -6.25 -10.90 2.82
C VAL A 167 -5.50 -11.51 4.00
N THR A 168 -6.15 -11.58 5.17
CA THR A 168 -5.47 -11.96 6.42
C THR A 168 -6.35 -12.79 7.34
N THR A 169 -5.73 -13.73 8.05
CA THR A 169 -6.37 -14.43 9.18
C THR A 169 -6.30 -13.65 10.49
N GLU A 170 -5.50 -12.56 10.54
CA GLU A 170 -5.36 -11.67 11.69
C GLU A 170 -5.72 -10.20 11.35
N PRO A 171 -7.01 -9.87 11.16
CA PRO A 171 -7.43 -8.51 10.77
C PRO A 171 -7.00 -7.41 11.74
N ARG A 172 -6.87 -7.74 13.03
CA ARG A 172 -6.45 -6.81 14.10
C ARG A 172 -5.06 -6.21 13.84
N ALA A 173 -4.17 -6.94 13.20
CA ALA A 173 -2.82 -6.44 12.88
C ALA A 173 -2.85 -5.33 11.81
N TRP A 174 -3.93 -5.26 11.03
CA TRP A 174 -4.10 -4.36 9.88
C TRP A 174 -5.13 -3.26 10.12
N ALA A 175 -5.94 -3.38 11.19
CA ALA A 175 -7.02 -2.46 11.51
C ALA A 175 -6.55 -0.99 11.60
N GLY A 176 -7.20 -0.14 10.81
CA GLY A 176 -6.92 1.29 10.72
C GLY A 176 -5.53 1.65 10.18
N PHE A 177 -4.71 0.69 9.74
CA PHE A 177 -3.34 0.97 9.31
C PHE A 177 -3.31 1.88 8.08
N GLY A 178 -4.08 1.57 7.04
CA GLY A 178 -4.13 2.39 5.82
C GLY A 178 -4.66 3.80 6.07
N GLU A 179 -5.66 3.92 6.93
CA GLU A 179 -6.26 5.20 7.28
C GLU A 179 -5.29 6.09 8.07
N ARG A 180 -4.58 5.52 9.05
CA ARG A 180 -3.50 6.23 9.75
C ARG A 180 -2.37 6.62 8.81
N ALA A 181 -1.96 5.70 7.92
CA ALA A 181 -0.83 5.92 7.02
C ALA A 181 -1.10 6.93 5.90
N THR A 182 -2.35 7.04 5.43
CA THR A 182 -2.69 7.83 4.23
C THR A 182 -3.70 8.94 4.47
N GLY A 183 -4.40 8.96 5.61
CA GLY A 183 -5.55 9.81 5.86
C GLY A 183 -6.79 9.46 5.02
N GLN A 184 -6.78 8.32 4.30
CA GLN A 184 -7.84 7.91 3.38
C GLN A 184 -8.38 6.51 3.74
N TYR A 185 -9.70 6.39 3.84
CA TYR A 185 -10.38 5.15 4.21
C TYR A 185 -10.28 4.03 3.15
N ASN A 186 -10.05 4.36 1.88
CA ASN A 186 -10.14 3.39 0.76
C ASN A 186 -8.78 3.06 0.11
N ARG A 187 -7.66 3.39 0.77
CA ARG A 187 -6.32 3.04 0.27
C ARG A 187 -5.88 1.64 0.66
N LEU A 188 -6.42 1.11 1.75
CA LEU A 188 -6.20 -0.26 2.20
C LEU A 188 -7.53 -0.88 2.61
N THR A 189 -7.89 -2.00 2.00
CA THR A 189 -9.03 -2.82 2.43
C THR A 189 -8.56 -4.14 3.00
N VAL A 190 -9.18 -4.59 4.10
CA VAL A 190 -8.83 -5.84 4.77
C VAL A 190 -9.97 -6.83 4.59
N HIS A 191 -9.65 -8.04 4.15
CA HIS A 191 -10.56 -9.14 3.92
C HIS A 191 -10.11 -10.35 4.75
N SER A 192 -11.06 -11.03 5.39
CA SER A 192 -10.78 -12.23 6.20
C SER A 192 -10.63 -13.51 5.37
N SER A 193 -11.07 -13.49 4.11
CA SER A 193 -10.93 -14.60 3.19
C SER A 193 -10.69 -14.09 1.78
N ASP A 194 -9.99 -14.91 0.98
CA ASP A 194 -9.77 -14.62 -0.43
C ASP A 194 -11.08 -14.83 -1.19
N GLN A 195 -11.90 -13.78 -1.28
CA GLN A 195 -13.13 -13.77 -2.08
C GLN A 195 -12.86 -13.31 -3.52
N GLY A 196 -11.64 -13.48 -4.04
CA GLY A 196 -11.34 -13.15 -5.43
C GLY A 196 -11.45 -11.65 -5.74
N VAL A 197 -11.22 -10.78 -4.74
CA VAL A 197 -11.23 -9.33 -4.93
C VAL A 197 -9.98 -8.92 -5.72
N ALA A 198 -10.06 -9.03 -7.04
CA ALA A 198 -9.02 -8.58 -7.96
C ALA A 198 -9.25 -7.11 -8.31
N LEU A 199 -8.59 -6.20 -7.59
CA LEU A 199 -8.47 -4.82 -8.05
C LEU A 199 -7.57 -4.78 -9.29
N ALA A 200 -8.06 -4.13 -10.36
CA ALA A 200 -7.26 -3.85 -11.54
C ALA A 200 -6.14 -2.86 -11.20
N GLY A 201 -4.93 -3.12 -11.69
CA GLY A 201 -3.80 -2.21 -11.59
C GLY A 201 -3.65 -1.36 -12.84
N SER A 202 -3.14 -0.14 -12.69
CA SER A 202 -2.66 0.70 -13.79
C SER A 202 -1.37 1.41 -13.39
N ALA A 203 -0.67 2.01 -14.35
CA ALA A 203 0.54 2.79 -14.06
C ALA A 203 0.29 3.96 -13.11
N GLN A 204 -0.91 4.56 -13.14
CA GLN A 204 -1.28 5.69 -12.27
C GLN A 204 -1.83 5.23 -10.91
N MET A 205 -2.42 4.03 -10.86
CA MET A 205 -3.02 3.46 -9.65
C MET A 205 -2.62 1.98 -9.56
N PRO A 206 -1.37 1.69 -9.19
CA PRO A 206 -0.93 0.32 -9.03
C PRO A 206 -1.65 -0.37 -7.88
N THR A 207 -1.74 -1.69 -7.94
CA THR A 207 -2.42 -2.48 -6.90
C THR A 207 -1.45 -3.47 -6.26
N LEU A 208 -1.44 -3.52 -4.93
CA LEU A 208 -0.71 -4.49 -4.13
C LEU A 208 -1.70 -5.41 -3.40
N ALA A 209 -1.72 -6.68 -3.77
CA ALA A 209 -2.45 -7.72 -3.05
C ALA A 209 -1.52 -8.37 -2.02
N VAL A 210 -1.91 -8.35 -0.76
CA VAL A 210 -1.12 -8.84 0.37
C VAL A 210 -1.83 -10.03 1.00
N TYR A 211 -1.15 -11.17 1.06
CA TYR A 211 -1.67 -12.39 1.67
C TYR A 211 -0.92 -12.67 2.97
N ASP A 212 -1.60 -12.41 4.09
CA ASP A 212 -1.15 -12.69 5.46
C ASP A 212 -1.94 -13.88 6.03
N LEU A 213 -1.73 -15.04 5.42
CA LEU A 213 -2.54 -16.25 5.66
C LEU A 213 -1.83 -17.27 6.55
N GLY A 214 -0.86 -16.83 7.36
CA GLY A 214 -0.11 -17.69 8.26
C GLY A 214 1.05 -18.41 7.57
N MET A 215 1.10 -19.74 7.71
CA MET A 215 2.28 -20.56 7.35
C MET A 215 2.31 -21.01 5.87
N SER A 216 1.16 -21.09 5.19
CA SER A 216 1.07 -21.72 3.87
C SER A 216 0.96 -20.72 2.70
N GLY A 217 0.61 -19.46 2.97
CA GLY A 217 0.23 -18.51 1.92
C GLY A 217 -1.14 -18.82 1.30
N PRO A 218 -1.52 -18.16 0.20
CA PRO A 218 -2.82 -18.36 -0.44
C PRO A 218 -2.95 -19.74 -1.08
N ALA A 219 -4.12 -20.38 -0.89
CA ALA A 219 -4.40 -21.72 -1.42
C ALA A 219 -4.51 -21.74 -2.96
N THR A 220 -4.86 -20.60 -3.54
CA THR A 220 -4.89 -20.38 -4.98
C THR A 220 -4.01 -19.20 -5.32
N THR A 221 -3.33 -19.28 -6.46
CA THR A 221 -2.46 -18.22 -6.95
C THR A 221 -3.23 -17.48 -8.05
N PRO A 222 -3.98 -16.41 -7.73
CA PRO A 222 -4.80 -15.75 -8.73
C PRO A 222 -3.92 -15.15 -9.85
N PRO A 223 -4.44 -15.10 -11.09
CA PRO A 223 -3.72 -14.46 -12.19
C PRO A 223 -3.50 -12.98 -11.87
N LEU A 224 -2.25 -12.55 -11.98
CA LEU A 224 -1.85 -11.16 -11.81
C LEU A 224 -1.88 -10.48 -13.18
N GLY A 225 -2.57 -9.35 -13.24
CA GLY A 225 -2.59 -8.47 -14.40
C GLY A 225 -1.44 -7.45 -14.34
N PRO A 226 -1.33 -6.58 -15.35
CA PRO A 226 -0.30 -5.55 -15.37
C PRO A 226 -0.44 -4.58 -14.20
N TRP A 227 0.68 -4.05 -13.71
CA TRP A 227 0.75 -3.12 -12.57
C TRP A 227 0.14 -3.66 -11.28
N ARG A 228 0.13 -5.00 -11.13
CA ARG A 228 -0.29 -5.70 -9.93
C ARG A 228 0.87 -6.48 -9.33
N THR A 229 1.02 -6.33 -8.02
CA THR A 229 2.01 -7.04 -7.23
C THR A 229 1.29 -7.92 -6.23
N GLN A 230 1.78 -9.15 -6.06
CA GLN A 230 1.39 -10.01 -4.94
C GLN A 230 2.52 -10.05 -3.92
N LEU A 231 2.19 -9.78 -2.66
CA LEU A 231 3.07 -9.98 -1.51
C LEU A 231 2.47 -11.07 -0.63
N THR A 232 3.14 -12.22 -0.54
CA THR A 232 2.78 -13.27 0.41
C THR A 232 3.64 -13.13 1.65
N ILE A 233 3.02 -13.02 2.83
CA ILE A 233 3.69 -12.90 4.12
C ILE A 233 3.70 -14.28 4.78
N LEU A 234 4.91 -14.76 5.09
CA LEU A 234 5.18 -15.98 5.82
C LEU A 234 5.77 -15.57 7.18
N ARG A 235 4.92 -15.54 8.21
CA ARG A 235 5.34 -15.08 9.56
C ARG A 235 6.38 -15.99 10.19
N GLN A 236 6.30 -17.27 9.86
CA GLN A 236 7.31 -18.28 10.12
C GLN A 236 7.44 -19.11 8.85
N LEU A 237 8.67 -19.47 8.49
CA LEU A 237 8.88 -20.37 7.35
C LEU A 237 8.79 -21.81 7.81
N ASP A 238 7.76 -22.51 7.35
CA ASP A 238 7.59 -23.95 7.54
C ASP A 238 7.43 -24.65 6.18
N ARG A 239 7.37 -25.99 6.18
CA ARG A 239 7.22 -26.79 4.94
C ARG A 239 6.07 -26.33 4.03
N PRO A 240 4.85 -26.00 4.54
CA PRO A 240 3.77 -25.52 3.69
C PRO A 240 4.08 -24.20 2.97
N GLY A 241 4.85 -23.31 3.60
CA GLY A 241 5.22 -22.02 3.04
C GLY A 241 6.28 -22.08 1.94
N LEU A 242 6.95 -23.23 1.77
CA LEU A 242 7.98 -23.41 0.74
C LEU A 242 7.43 -23.25 -0.68
N ALA A 243 6.18 -23.64 -0.93
CA ALA A 243 5.55 -23.45 -2.23
C ALA A 243 5.43 -21.96 -2.58
N ALA A 244 4.94 -21.14 -1.65
CA ALA A 244 4.85 -19.69 -1.84
C ALA A 244 6.23 -19.03 -2.01
N LEU A 245 7.26 -19.57 -1.36
CA LEU A 245 8.64 -19.11 -1.51
C LEU A 245 9.23 -19.42 -2.89
N GLN A 246 8.90 -20.60 -3.45
CA GLN A 246 9.36 -21.05 -4.77
C GLN A 246 8.60 -20.35 -5.91
N ASP A 247 7.32 -20.05 -5.72
CA ASP A 247 6.48 -19.32 -6.68
C ASP A 247 6.83 -17.82 -6.76
N ALA A 248 7.55 -17.31 -5.75
CA ALA A 248 7.97 -15.92 -5.71
C ALA A 248 9.15 -15.67 -6.65
N GLN A 249 9.06 -14.59 -7.42
CA GLN A 249 10.17 -14.10 -8.25
C GLN A 249 11.24 -13.44 -7.38
N LEU A 250 10.81 -12.90 -6.23
CA LEU A 250 11.64 -12.16 -5.31
C LEU A 250 11.26 -12.51 -3.88
N THR A 251 12.26 -12.77 -3.05
CA THR A 251 12.06 -13.10 -1.65
C THR A 251 12.75 -12.07 -0.76
N LEU A 252 12.02 -11.60 0.24
CA LEU A 252 12.48 -10.73 1.31
C LEU A 252 12.59 -11.56 2.59
N LEU A 253 13.74 -11.55 3.25
CA LEU A 253 13.98 -12.31 4.47
C LEU A 253 14.44 -11.37 5.59
N GLN A 254 13.75 -11.35 6.73
CA GLN A 254 14.30 -10.79 7.97
C GLN A 254 15.26 -11.79 8.65
N ARG A 255 15.72 -11.50 9.88
CA ARG A 255 16.53 -12.41 10.71
C ARG A 255 15.88 -13.77 11.01
N LEU A 256 16.26 -14.85 10.33
CA LEU A 256 15.63 -16.17 10.45
C LEU A 256 16.14 -16.98 11.66
N GLY A 257 15.28 -17.84 12.23
CA GLY A 257 15.74 -18.91 13.13
C GLY A 257 16.58 -19.97 12.41
N GLY A 258 17.26 -20.85 13.15
CA GLY A 258 18.16 -21.86 12.57
C GLY A 258 17.46 -22.80 11.57
N ASP A 259 16.31 -23.36 11.97
CA ASP A 259 15.53 -24.27 11.12
C ASP A 259 14.94 -23.55 9.90
N GLU A 260 14.42 -22.34 10.10
CA GLU A 260 13.91 -21.48 9.01
C GLU A 260 15.03 -21.13 8.00
N ALA A 261 16.22 -20.80 8.49
CA ALA A 261 17.38 -20.46 7.66
C ALA A 261 17.87 -21.66 6.84
N ALA A 262 17.81 -22.87 7.41
CA ALA A 262 18.13 -24.10 6.69
C ALA A 262 17.09 -24.39 5.58
N MET A 263 15.80 -24.23 5.89
CA MET A 263 14.71 -24.39 4.91
C MET A 263 14.80 -23.35 3.78
N ALA A 264 14.99 -22.07 4.11
CA ALA A 264 15.17 -21.00 3.14
C ALA A 264 16.41 -21.23 2.27
N ALA A 265 17.52 -21.68 2.86
CA ALA A 265 18.74 -21.98 2.13
C ALA A 265 18.57 -23.11 1.11
N SER A 266 17.86 -24.17 1.50
CA SER A 266 17.55 -25.28 0.59
C SER A 266 16.62 -24.83 -0.54
N ALA A 267 15.52 -24.14 -0.21
CA ALA A 267 14.51 -23.75 -1.18
C ALA A 267 14.99 -22.70 -2.19
N LEU A 268 15.76 -21.72 -1.73
CA LEU A 268 16.29 -20.63 -2.55
C LEU A 268 17.69 -20.90 -3.11
N LYS A 269 18.26 -22.09 -2.83
CA LYS A 269 19.63 -22.49 -3.21
C LYS A 269 20.68 -21.46 -2.76
N LEU A 270 20.55 -20.97 -1.53
CA LEU A 270 21.46 -19.97 -0.97
C LEU A 270 22.87 -20.56 -0.77
N ARG A 271 23.87 -19.69 -0.84
CA ARG A 271 25.24 -20.06 -0.45
C ARG A 271 25.30 -20.40 1.05
N PRO A 272 26.18 -21.32 1.49
CA PRO A 272 26.27 -21.72 2.90
C PRO A 272 26.47 -20.53 3.86
N HIS A 273 27.31 -19.56 3.49
CA HIS A 273 27.54 -18.38 4.31
C HIS A 273 26.31 -17.45 4.39
N SER A 274 25.50 -17.37 3.34
CA SER A 274 24.24 -16.60 3.33
C SER A 274 23.28 -17.12 4.40
N SER A 275 23.13 -18.44 4.53
CA SER A 275 22.23 -19.07 5.52
C SER A 275 22.61 -18.74 6.97
N GLN A 276 23.91 -18.77 7.29
CA GLN A 276 24.38 -18.40 8.62
C GLN A 276 24.15 -16.93 8.90
N PHE A 277 24.45 -16.06 7.92
CA PHE A 277 24.28 -14.63 8.09
C PHE A 277 22.82 -14.23 8.37
N LEU A 278 21.85 -14.91 7.74
CA LEU A 278 20.42 -14.69 7.99
C LEU A 278 20.03 -14.82 9.48
N GLN A 279 20.76 -15.62 10.26
CA GLN A 279 20.48 -15.84 11.69
C GLN A 279 20.99 -14.71 12.59
N PHE A 280 22.00 -13.98 12.13
CA PHE A 280 22.64 -12.90 12.88
C PHE A 280 22.25 -11.50 12.42
N MET A 281 21.40 -11.39 11.39
CA MET A 281 20.89 -10.09 10.92
C MET A 281 20.20 -9.31 12.04
N ALA A 282 20.37 -8.00 12.07
CA ALA A 282 19.60 -7.15 12.98
C ALA A 282 18.12 -7.06 12.53
N ASP A 283 17.24 -6.60 13.42
CA ASP A 283 15.79 -6.51 13.14
C ASP A 283 15.44 -5.50 12.04
N ASP A 284 16.34 -4.56 11.77
CA ASP A 284 16.24 -3.54 10.71
C ASP A 284 16.89 -3.98 9.38
N MET A 285 17.43 -5.20 9.32
CA MET A 285 18.02 -5.75 8.12
C MET A 285 17.02 -6.60 7.33
N LEU A 286 17.15 -6.55 6.00
CA LEU A 286 16.49 -7.46 5.08
C LEU A 286 17.50 -8.05 4.10
N ALA A 287 17.31 -9.33 3.78
CA ALA A 287 17.92 -9.96 2.61
C ALA A 287 16.93 -9.97 1.45
N LEU A 288 17.42 -9.69 0.26
CA LEU A 288 16.72 -9.68 -1.00
C LEU A 288 17.30 -10.78 -1.90
N ILE A 289 16.50 -11.82 -2.18
CA ILE A 289 16.91 -13.00 -2.95
C ILE A 289 16.04 -13.13 -4.19
N GLY A 290 16.62 -13.45 -5.36
CA GLY A 290 15.88 -13.67 -6.61
C GLY A 290 16.11 -12.62 -7.71
N ALA A 291 16.69 -11.45 -7.38
CA ALA A 291 17.06 -10.42 -8.35
C ALA A 291 18.49 -10.64 -8.94
N GLY A 292 18.84 -11.88 -9.26
CA GLY A 292 20.15 -12.28 -9.79
C GLY A 292 21.28 -12.42 -8.75
N THR A 293 21.34 -11.55 -7.74
CA THR A 293 22.31 -11.67 -6.62
C THR A 293 21.63 -11.46 -5.27
N ASP A 294 22.10 -12.21 -4.26
CA ASP A 294 21.71 -11.98 -2.86
C ASP A 294 22.18 -10.58 -2.44
N ARG A 295 21.25 -9.70 -2.07
CA ARG A 295 21.56 -8.37 -1.52
C ARG A 295 21.09 -8.28 -0.08
N TYR A 296 21.89 -7.65 0.76
CA TYR A 296 21.55 -7.38 2.16
C TYR A 296 21.51 -5.87 2.37
N LEU A 297 20.48 -5.41 3.08
CA LEU A 297 20.22 -3.99 3.25
C LEU A 297 19.68 -3.67 4.64
N PHE A 298 19.91 -2.43 5.07
CA PHE A 298 19.31 -1.81 6.24
C PHE A 298 18.12 -0.95 5.82
N LEU A 299 16.96 -1.17 6.43
CA LEU A 299 15.69 -0.55 6.06
C LEU A 299 15.66 0.99 6.19
N SER A 300 16.61 1.60 6.91
CA SER A 300 16.82 3.05 6.98
C SER A 300 15.52 3.86 7.16
N GLN A 301 14.70 3.51 8.17
CA GLN A 301 13.38 4.12 8.34
C GLN A 301 13.45 5.64 8.53
N THR A 302 12.57 6.37 7.86
CA THR A 302 12.37 7.80 8.12
C THR A 302 11.63 8.04 9.45
N PRO A 303 11.72 9.23 10.05
CA PRO A 303 10.95 9.56 11.27
C PRO A 303 9.43 9.35 11.09
N THR A 304 8.91 9.70 9.91
CA THR A 304 7.50 9.48 9.56
C THR A 304 7.15 7.99 9.53
N GLU A 305 8.01 7.15 8.94
CA GLU A 305 7.80 5.70 8.93
C GLU A 305 7.82 5.11 10.34
N GLN A 306 8.73 5.56 11.20
CA GLN A 306 8.79 5.13 12.60
C GLN A 306 7.54 5.53 13.38
N GLN A 307 6.99 6.73 13.12
CA GLN A 307 5.76 7.19 13.76
C GLN A 307 4.54 6.31 13.40
N PHE A 308 4.41 5.87 12.14
CA PHE A 308 3.25 5.11 11.69
C PHE A 308 3.38 3.59 11.82
N VAL A 309 4.60 3.05 11.63
CA VAL A 309 4.87 1.61 11.60
C VAL A 309 5.53 1.11 12.89
N GLY A 310 6.24 2.00 13.61
CA GLY A 310 7.02 1.66 14.78
C GLY A 310 8.45 1.20 14.45
N LEU A 311 9.19 0.90 15.51
CA LEU A 311 10.59 0.44 15.43
C LEU A 311 10.72 -0.95 14.80
N PRO A 312 11.89 -1.27 14.22
CA PRO A 312 12.18 -2.58 13.65
C PRO A 312 11.98 -3.73 14.62
N ARG A 313 11.30 -4.77 14.13
CA ARG A 313 11.02 -6.00 14.90
C ARG A 313 10.90 -7.22 13.99
N ARG A 314 11.37 -8.35 14.50
CA ARG A 314 11.21 -9.70 13.99
C ARG A 314 10.22 -10.45 14.88
#